data_AF-A0A819FRQ6-F1
#
_entry.id   AF-A0A819FRQ6-F1
#
_cell.length_a   1.000
_cell.length_b   1.000
_cell.length_c   1.000
_cell.angle_alpha   90.00
_cell.angle_beta   90.00
_cell.angle_gamma   90.00
#
_symmetry.space_group_name_H-M   'P 1'
#
loop_
_entity.id
_entity.type
_entity.pdbx_description
1 polymer ?
#
loop_
_entity_poly.entity_id
_entity_poly.type
_entity_poly.pdbx_seq_one_letter_code
_entity_poly.pdbx_strand_id
1 'polypeptide(L)'
;TPGNAEILDCLKDNQNKVSTACYTKLRKREKLDVILPENDYSLMSKCAIIIQKFCSNEKKQNILSCLRRNINQDAMPNLCRRVLYHRLMVLNSSARLNQGLIDNCQRDINKYCQSEVVNNDDDDDKDSNEDDADGNDNDTEINDRKDNVNNKKTNNDDDDDDDEVTDRRMGGRIIQCLRSKYSDTSITLESQCVSELIDVIQTSKLDVKLDVKLYQSCRKFLKSECTGMDQEDCLKLLYQKNRIDDDNCKEQIKRIAREGQADIHVDRALAFACQADVLKYCNDIPIGSGKQLKCLLSMGKSVTSQCQAMLQKRQELWESGSNVNSVVDLTEQIRKSKSSLYQFIVILLILCTVFMAGRIYGRNERYNPIMNYDNPITIDHK
;
A
#
# COMPACT_ATOMS: atom_id res chain seq x y z
N THR A 1 29.39 -12.33 32.03
CA THR A 1 28.00 -12.00 32.44
C THR A 1 27.26 -11.46 31.23
N PRO A 2 25.93 -11.64 31.14
CA PRO A 2 25.13 -10.93 30.15
C PRO A 2 25.32 -9.42 30.33
N GLY A 3 25.47 -8.68 29.24
CA GLY A 3 25.61 -7.23 29.30
C GLY A 3 24.30 -6.55 29.69
N ASN A 4 24.37 -5.39 30.34
CA ASN A 4 23.15 -4.60 30.68
C ASN A 4 22.29 -4.31 29.43
N ALA A 5 22.89 -4.24 28.24
CA ALA A 5 22.19 -4.10 26.97
C ALA A 5 21.42 -5.36 26.54
N GLU A 6 21.88 -6.57 26.88
CA GLU A 6 21.21 -7.84 26.56
C GLU A 6 20.01 -8.07 27.48
N ILE A 7 20.14 -7.68 28.75
CA ILE A 7 19.01 -7.61 29.69
C ILE A 7 17.97 -6.60 29.19
N LEU A 8 18.41 -5.42 28.71
CA LEU A 8 17.51 -4.40 28.16
C LEU A 8 16.79 -4.86 26.88
N ASP A 9 17.47 -5.54 25.95
CA ASP A 9 16.82 -6.13 24.77
C ASP A 9 15.80 -7.21 25.19
N CYS A 10 16.16 -8.11 26.11
CA CYS A 10 15.23 -9.14 26.61
C CYS A 10 13.95 -8.55 27.24
N LEU A 11 14.07 -7.44 27.98
CA LEU A 11 12.94 -6.71 28.55
C LEU A 11 12.08 -6.00 27.49
N LYS A 12 12.66 -5.58 26.36
CA LYS A 12 11.91 -5.04 25.21
C LYS A 12 11.13 -6.15 24.49
N ASP A 13 11.79 -7.28 24.25
CA ASP A 13 11.18 -8.44 23.58
C ASP A 13 10.02 -9.03 24.43
N ASN A 14 10.12 -8.98 25.76
CA ASN A 14 9.11 -9.47 26.71
C ASN A 14 8.25 -8.35 27.36
N GLN A 15 7.96 -7.27 26.62
CA GLN A 15 7.15 -6.14 27.12
C GLN A 15 5.73 -6.51 27.65
N ASN A 16 5.22 -7.73 27.41
CA ASN A 16 3.95 -8.23 27.98
C ASN A 16 4.13 -8.90 29.36
N LYS A 17 5.36 -9.13 29.82
CA LYS A 17 5.71 -9.87 31.04
C LYS A 17 6.46 -8.98 32.06
N VAL A 18 6.40 -7.66 31.89
CA VAL A 18 7.03 -6.65 32.75
C VAL A 18 5.98 -5.74 33.37
N SER A 19 6.24 -5.18 34.55
CA SER A 19 5.30 -4.28 35.23
C SER A 19 5.08 -2.96 34.47
N THR A 20 3.92 -2.32 34.64
CA THR A 20 3.52 -1.06 33.99
C THR A 20 4.57 0.07 34.18
N ALA A 21 5.18 0.14 35.36
CA ALA A 21 6.27 1.07 35.65
C ALA A 21 7.58 0.75 34.89
N CYS A 22 7.88 -0.54 34.67
CA CYS A 22 9.00 -0.98 33.83
C CYS A 22 8.70 -0.69 32.35
N TYR A 23 7.52 -1.08 31.86
CA TYR A 23 7.01 -0.83 30.52
C TYR A 23 7.06 0.65 30.13
N THR A 24 6.65 1.55 31.03
CA THR A 24 6.71 3.01 30.83
C THR A 24 8.14 3.51 30.69
N LYS A 25 9.10 2.96 31.45
CA LYS A 25 10.53 3.29 31.33
C LYS A 25 11.15 2.69 30.05
N LEU A 26 10.73 1.50 29.64
CA LEU A 26 11.12 0.86 28.37
C LEU A 26 10.62 1.67 27.15
N ARG A 27 9.32 2.01 27.09
CA ARG A 27 8.73 2.89 26.05
C ARG A 27 9.51 4.22 25.93
N LYS A 28 9.84 4.86 27.06
CA LYS A 28 10.66 6.09 27.08
C LYS A 28 12.10 5.84 26.58
N ARG A 29 12.73 4.72 26.93
CA ARG A 29 14.08 4.36 26.46
C ARG A 29 14.11 4.02 24.97
N GLU A 30 13.12 3.31 24.44
CA GLU A 30 13.01 2.99 23.02
C GLU A 30 12.90 4.24 22.15
N LYS A 31 12.13 5.24 22.57
CA LYS A 31 12.09 6.54 21.87
C LYS A 31 13.47 7.22 21.85
N LEU A 32 14.26 7.13 22.92
CA LEU A 32 15.63 7.67 22.96
C LEU A 32 16.62 6.87 22.11
N ASP A 33 16.53 5.54 22.09
CA ASP A 33 17.36 4.66 21.25
C ASP A 33 17.08 4.89 19.75
N VAL A 34 15.84 5.26 19.39
CA VAL A 34 15.46 5.68 18.02
C VAL A 34 16.02 7.06 17.65
N ILE A 35 15.89 8.06 18.54
CA ILE A 35 16.36 9.44 18.28
C ILE A 35 17.90 9.49 18.23
N LEU A 36 18.59 8.65 19.02
CA LEU A 36 20.04 8.54 19.05
C LEU A 36 20.46 7.07 18.86
N PRO A 37 20.53 6.57 17.60
CA PRO A 37 20.94 5.20 17.29
C PRO A 37 22.30 4.81 17.86
N GLU A 38 23.19 5.77 18.10
CA GLU A 38 24.48 5.57 18.78
C GLU A 38 24.37 5.04 20.23
N ASN A 39 23.23 5.28 20.89
CA ASN A 39 22.96 4.80 22.24
C ASN A 39 22.36 3.37 22.26
N ASP A 40 21.92 2.85 21.11
CA ASP A 40 21.61 1.43 20.95
C ASP A 40 22.91 0.65 20.79
N TYR A 41 23.54 0.33 21.92
CA TYR A 41 24.75 -0.50 21.98
C TYR A 41 24.59 -1.83 21.23
N SER A 42 23.39 -2.41 21.22
CA SER A 42 23.09 -3.67 20.52
C SER A 42 23.24 -3.49 19.01
N LEU A 43 22.64 -2.43 18.45
CA LEU A 43 22.78 -2.05 17.05
C LEU A 43 24.23 -1.66 16.73
N MET A 44 24.83 -0.74 17.50
CA MET A 44 26.17 -0.20 17.22
C MET A 44 27.24 -1.30 17.25
N SER A 45 27.22 -2.18 18.25
CA SER A 45 28.17 -3.29 18.37
C SER A 45 27.99 -4.31 17.24
N LYS A 46 26.76 -4.81 17.02
CA LYS A 46 26.50 -5.85 16.02
C LYS A 46 26.68 -5.35 14.58
N CYS A 47 26.53 -4.05 14.32
CA CYS A 47 26.69 -3.42 13.01
C CYS A 47 28.02 -2.69 12.78
N ALA A 48 28.96 -2.71 13.73
CA ALA A 48 30.17 -1.88 13.73
C ALA A 48 30.93 -1.87 12.39
N ILE A 49 31.11 -3.03 11.74
CA ILE A 49 31.79 -3.17 10.45
C ILE A 49 31.13 -2.35 9.33
N ILE A 50 29.80 -2.34 9.26
CA ILE A 50 29.04 -1.58 8.24
C ILE A 50 29.02 -0.09 8.60
N ILE A 51 28.89 0.23 9.88
CA ILE A 51 28.93 1.62 10.36
C ILE A 51 30.28 2.24 9.99
N GLN A 52 31.39 1.57 10.30
CA GLN A 52 32.74 2.02 9.97
C GLN A 52 33.02 2.09 8.46
N LYS A 53 32.53 1.11 7.68
CA LYS A 53 32.83 1.04 6.24
C LYS A 53 31.97 1.96 5.37
N PHE A 54 30.73 2.24 5.77
CA PHE A 54 29.75 2.94 4.93
C PHE A 54 29.08 4.16 5.59
N CYS A 55 29.10 4.28 6.93
CA CYS A 55 28.32 5.30 7.66
C CYS A 55 29.17 6.25 8.53
N SER A 56 30.50 6.16 8.52
CA SER A 56 31.37 7.03 9.35
C SER A 56 31.25 8.54 9.06
N ASN A 57 30.74 8.92 7.88
CA ASN A 57 30.52 10.32 7.50
C ASN A 57 29.06 10.78 7.73
N GLU A 58 28.18 9.92 8.21
CA GLU A 58 26.78 10.24 8.47
C GLU A 58 26.58 10.86 9.85
N LYS A 59 25.55 11.69 9.99
CA LYS A 59 25.17 12.24 11.30
C LYS A 59 24.65 11.11 12.21
N LYS A 60 24.80 11.25 13.52
CA LYS A 60 24.42 10.25 14.53
C LYS A 60 22.98 9.74 14.38
N GLN A 61 22.04 10.65 14.12
CA GLN A 61 20.63 10.31 13.84
C GLN A 61 20.40 9.58 12.50
N ASN A 62 21.30 9.74 11.52
CA ASN A 62 21.19 9.15 10.18
C ASN A 62 21.76 7.70 10.11
N ILE A 63 22.44 7.22 11.15
CA ILE A 63 23.13 5.91 11.12
C ILE A 63 22.17 4.78 10.74
N LEU A 64 20.95 4.79 11.28
CA LEU A 64 19.94 3.77 10.97
C LEU A 64 19.50 3.83 9.49
N SER A 65 19.29 5.03 8.94
CA SER A 65 18.96 5.25 7.52
C SER A 65 20.13 4.91 6.57
N CYS A 66 21.38 4.99 7.05
CA CYS A 66 22.56 4.49 6.34
C CYS A 66 22.66 2.96 6.35
N LEU A 67 22.46 2.33 7.52
CA LEU A 67 22.39 0.87 7.66
C LEU A 67 21.27 0.29 6.79
N ARG A 68 20.09 0.93 6.79
CA ARG A 68 18.95 0.60 5.94
C ARG A 68 19.30 0.59 4.44
N ARG A 69 19.97 1.63 3.94
CA ARG A 69 20.42 1.72 2.53
C ARG A 69 21.46 0.66 2.16
N ASN A 70 22.16 0.08 3.14
CA ASN A 70 23.21 -0.92 2.93
C ASN A 70 22.83 -2.35 3.38
N ILE A 71 21.56 -2.62 3.69
CA ILE A 71 21.09 -3.92 4.23
C ILE A 71 21.36 -5.14 3.31
N ASN A 72 21.42 -4.88 2.00
CA ASN A 72 21.64 -5.88 0.95
C ASN A 72 23.10 -5.96 0.47
N GLN A 73 24.05 -5.25 1.11
CA GLN A 73 25.48 -5.43 0.81
C GLN A 73 25.93 -6.82 1.29
N ASP A 74 26.73 -7.54 0.48
CA ASP A 74 27.22 -8.89 0.83
C ASP A 74 28.02 -8.92 2.15
N ALA A 75 28.66 -7.80 2.50
CA ALA A 75 29.40 -7.63 3.74
C ALA A 75 28.52 -7.51 5.01
N MET A 76 27.19 -7.39 4.88
CA MET A 76 26.26 -7.15 6.00
C MET A 76 26.17 -8.35 6.96
N PRO A 77 26.67 -8.27 8.22
CA PRO A 77 26.68 -9.39 9.15
C PRO A 77 25.26 -9.84 9.52
N ASN A 78 25.02 -11.15 9.60
CA ASN A 78 23.69 -11.70 9.94
C ASN A 78 23.14 -11.20 11.28
N LEU A 79 24.00 -10.92 12.26
CA LEU A 79 23.60 -10.34 13.56
C LEU A 79 23.21 -8.86 13.44
N CYS A 80 23.94 -8.07 12.64
CA CYS A 80 23.53 -6.71 12.30
C CYS A 80 22.19 -6.72 11.58
N ARG A 81 22.08 -7.53 10.52
CA ARG A 81 20.86 -7.67 9.71
C ARG A 81 19.66 -7.97 10.61
N ARG A 82 19.77 -8.92 11.54
CA ARG A 82 18.69 -9.26 12.51
C ARG A 82 18.28 -8.07 13.39
N VAL A 83 19.23 -7.38 14.03
CA VAL A 83 18.90 -6.26 14.94
C VAL A 83 18.38 -5.03 14.18
N LEU A 84 19.02 -4.69 13.05
CA LEU A 84 18.54 -3.67 12.13
C LEU A 84 17.09 -3.97 11.71
N TYR A 85 16.80 -5.20 11.30
CA TYR A 85 15.46 -5.63 10.93
C TYR A 85 14.44 -5.42 12.06
N HIS A 86 14.78 -5.83 13.29
CA HIS A 86 13.90 -5.64 14.44
C HIS A 86 13.59 -4.16 14.70
N ARG A 87 14.60 -3.29 14.68
CA ARG A 87 14.38 -1.84 14.86
C ARG A 87 13.56 -1.22 13.72
N LEU A 88 13.77 -1.63 12.46
CA LEU A 88 12.97 -1.18 11.32
C LEU A 88 11.50 -1.67 11.41
N MET A 89 11.27 -2.89 11.90
CA MET A 89 9.92 -3.44 12.13
C MET A 89 9.16 -2.61 13.17
N VAL A 90 9.81 -2.31 14.30
CA VAL A 90 9.24 -1.50 15.39
C VAL A 90 8.93 -0.07 14.91
N LEU A 91 9.80 0.55 14.11
CA LEU A 91 9.58 1.88 13.52
C LEU A 91 8.38 1.92 12.56
N ASN A 92 8.33 1.01 11.58
CA ASN A 92 7.24 0.95 10.60
C ASN A 92 5.89 0.64 11.26
N SER A 93 5.89 0.03 12.45
CA SER A 93 4.69 -0.34 13.20
C SER A 93 4.18 0.78 14.12
N SER A 94 4.89 1.91 14.26
CA SER A 94 4.52 2.95 15.24
C SER A 94 4.86 4.38 14.82
N ALA A 95 3.82 5.17 14.48
CA ALA A 95 3.94 6.61 14.24
C ALA A 95 4.60 7.36 15.41
N ARG A 96 4.34 6.93 16.67
CA ARG A 96 4.93 7.52 17.89
C ARG A 96 6.47 7.50 17.93
N LEU A 97 7.11 6.64 17.12
CA LEU A 97 8.57 6.53 17.00
C LEU A 97 9.13 7.27 15.77
N ASN A 98 8.33 7.46 14.72
CA ASN A 98 8.66 8.35 13.61
C ASN A 98 8.23 9.78 13.93
N GLN A 99 8.97 10.46 14.80
CA GLN A 99 8.66 11.85 15.21
C GLN A 99 8.53 12.80 14.00
N GLY A 100 9.43 12.70 13.02
CA GLY A 100 9.36 13.49 11.78
C GLY A 100 8.07 13.27 10.98
N LEU A 101 7.55 12.03 10.92
CA LEU A 101 6.25 11.73 10.32
C LEU A 101 5.11 12.43 11.07
N ILE A 102 5.10 12.40 12.41
CA ILE A 102 4.08 13.10 13.20
C ILE A 102 4.15 14.61 12.94
N ASP A 103 5.33 15.20 13.06
CA ASP A 103 5.53 16.65 12.95
C ASP A 103 5.14 17.16 11.54
N ASN A 104 5.58 16.46 10.48
CA ASN A 104 5.32 16.83 9.09
C ASN A 104 3.95 16.38 8.55
N CYS A 105 3.24 15.45 9.21
CA CYS A 105 1.87 15.06 8.87
C CYS A 105 0.80 15.62 9.82
N GLN A 106 1.14 16.44 10.83
CA GLN A 106 0.19 16.81 11.89
C GLN A 106 -1.15 17.39 11.36
N ARG A 107 -1.11 18.20 10.30
CA ARG A 107 -2.32 18.75 9.66
C ARG A 107 -3.14 17.68 8.93
N ASP A 108 -2.50 16.77 8.22
CA ASP A 108 -3.17 15.64 7.55
C ASP A 108 -3.73 14.63 8.55
N ILE A 109 -3.04 14.36 9.65
CA ILE A 109 -3.52 13.51 10.74
C ILE A 109 -4.81 14.08 11.31
N ASN A 110 -4.81 15.36 11.70
CA ASN A 110 -5.98 16.03 12.28
C ASN A 110 -7.16 16.12 11.29
N LYS A 111 -6.88 16.18 9.99
CA LYS A 111 -7.88 16.35 8.92
C LYS A 111 -8.47 15.03 8.41
N TYR A 112 -7.70 13.95 8.42
CA TYR A 112 -8.04 12.69 7.74
C TYR A 112 -7.97 11.43 8.62
N CYS A 113 -7.31 11.49 9.79
CA CYS A 113 -7.00 10.34 10.64
C CYS A 113 -7.32 10.57 12.14
N GLN A 114 -8.08 11.62 12.47
CA GLN A 114 -8.41 11.98 13.86
C GLN A 114 -9.10 10.84 14.64
N SER A 115 -9.87 9.98 13.97
CA SER A 115 -10.47 8.77 14.55
C SER A 115 -9.44 7.85 15.22
N GLU A 116 -8.26 7.71 14.61
CA GLU A 116 -7.21 6.81 15.11
C GLU A 116 -6.53 7.35 16.38
N VAL A 117 -6.67 8.66 16.61
CA VAL A 117 -6.18 9.41 17.77
C VAL A 117 -7.20 9.42 18.91
N VAL A 118 -8.50 9.60 18.60
CA VAL A 118 -9.57 9.76 19.60
C VAL A 118 -10.04 8.42 20.21
N ASN A 119 -9.88 7.29 19.50
CA ASN A 119 -10.24 5.95 19.99
C ASN A 119 -9.26 5.41 21.07
N ASN A 120 -8.97 6.20 22.12
CA ASN A 120 -8.05 5.83 23.22
C ASN A 120 -8.38 6.54 24.57
N ASP A 121 -9.15 7.64 24.57
CA ASP A 121 -9.41 8.43 25.79
C ASP A 121 -10.32 7.69 26.81
N ASP A 122 -11.04 6.64 26.38
CA ASP A 122 -11.90 5.80 27.23
C ASP A 122 -11.17 4.69 28.01
N ASP A 123 -9.93 4.35 27.63
CA ASP A 123 -9.15 3.20 28.17
C ASP A 123 -7.93 3.61 29.02
N ASP A 124 -7.27 4.75 28.74
CA ASP A 124 -6.06 5.20 29.47
C ASP A 124 -6.39 6.01 30.77
N ASP A 125 -7.64 6.47 30.97
CA ASP A 125 -8.01 7.49 31.99
C ASP A 125 -8.82 6.91 33.19
N LYS A 126 -8.42 5.73 33.69
CA LYS A 126 -9.00 5.05 34.87
C LYS A 126 -7.96 4.55 35.89
N ASP A 127 -6.85 5.25 36.05
CA ASP A 127 -5.92 5.07 37.19
C ASP A 127 -5.26 6.41 37.57
N SER A 128 -6.09 7.39 37.93
CA SER A 128 -5.66 8.73 38.36
C SER A 128 -6.46 9.24 39.58
N ASN A 129 -6.60 8.39 40.61
CA ASN A 129 -7.05 8.78 41.96
C ASN A 129 -6.49 7.81 43.02
N GLU A 130 -5.26 8.03 43.48
CA GLU A 130 -4.89 7.69 44.86
C GLU A 130 -3.80 8.68 45.32
N ASP A 131 -4.18 9.55 46.26
CA ASP A 131 -3.35 10.62 46.83
C ASP A 131 -2.39 10.09 47.91
N ASP A 132 -1.51 10.98 48.40
CA ASP A 132 -0.47 10.69 49.40
C ASP A 132 -0.96 9.93 50.64
N ALA A 133 -0.28 8.82 50.97
CA ALA A 133 -0.35 8.18 52.29
C ALA A 133 1.05 7.71 52.76
N ASP A 134 1.40 8.07 53.99
CA ASP A 134 2.66 7.68 54.66
C ASP A 134 2.55 6.26 55.25
N GLY A 135 3.69 5.60 55.46
CA GLY A 135 3.76 4.14 55.62
C GLY A 135 3.38 3.61 57.02
N ASN A 136 3.33 2.28 57.11
CA ASN A 136 3.84 1.46 58.24
C ASN A 136 3.78 -0.04 57.87
N ASP A 137 4.64 -0.84 58.50
CA ASP A 137 4.60 -2.31 58.40
C ASP A 137 3.41 -2.93 59.14
N ASN A 138 2.98 -4.14 58.74
CA ASN A 138 2.83 -5.32 59.62
C ASN A 138 2.27 -6.53 58.85
N ASP A 139 2.72 -7.74 59.19
CA ASP A 139 2.18 -9.00 58.67
C ASP A 139 0.80 -9.34 59.26
N THR A 140 -0.12 -9.89 58.45
CA THR A 140 -1.14 -10.86 58.90
C THR A 140 -1.59 -11.73 57.70
N GLU A 141 -1.91 -12.99 57.98
CA GLU A 141 -2.23 -14.06 57.02
C GLU A 141 -3.76 -14.35 56.95
N ILE A 142 -4.17 -15.26 56.05
CA ILE A 142 -5.38 -16.12 56.12
C ILE A 142 -6.72 -15.64 55.49
N ASN A 143 -7.16 -16.47 54.52
CA ASN A 143 -8.54 -16.87 54.09
C ASN A 143 -9.40 -16.11 53.05
N ASP A 144 -9.62 -16.84 51.94
CA ASP A 144 -10.91 -17.22 51.33
C ASP A 144 -12.02 -16.16 51.10
N ARG A 145 -12.29 -15.91 49.81
CA ARG A 145 -13.53 -16.46 49.22
C ARG A 145 -13.42 -16.75 47.72
N LYS A 146 -14.15 -17.79 47.31
CA LYS A 146 -14.34 -18.19 45.91
C LYS A 146 -15.51 -17.40 45.32
N ASP A 147 -15.50 -17.17 44.00
CA ASP A 147 -16.68 -17.53 43.23
C ASP A 147 -16.37 -17.93 41.78
N ASN A 148 -17.23 -18.79 41.24
CA ASN A 148 -16.94 -19.69 40.11
C ASN A 148 -17.55 -19.21 38.78
N VAL A 149 -16.75 -19.17 37.70
CA VAL A 149 -17.26 -19.22 36.32
C VAL A 149 -16.45 -20.18 35.42
N ASN A 150 -16.87 -21.44 35.41
CA ASN A 150 -16.91 -22.36 34.26
C ASN A 150 -15.70 -22.43 33.30
N ASN A 151 -14.76 -23.29 33.69
CA ASN A 151 -13.85 -24.06 32.82
C ASN A 151 -14.48 -24.55 31.49
N LYS A 152 -13.82 -24.26 30.35
CA LYS A 152 -13.95 -25.04 29.09
C LYS A 152 -12.57 -25.41 28.51
N LYS A 153 -11.86 -26.29 29.22
CA LYS A 153 -10.62 -26.91 28.77
C LYS A 153 -10.90 -27.99 27.70
N THR A 154 -10.50 -27.73 26.47
CA THR A 154 -10.32 -28.75 25.43
C THR A 154 -8.84 -28.80 25.07
N ASN A 155 -8.13 -29.84 25.53
CA ASN A 155 -6.78 -30.11 25.06
C ASN A 155 -6.86 -30.56 23.59
N ASN A 156 -5.98 -30.01 22.77
CA ASN A 156 -5.32 -30.69 21.66
C ASN A 156 -3.90 -30.10 21.62
N ASP A 157 -2.89 -30.95 21.59
CA ASP A 157 -1.49 -30.54 21.68
C ASP A 157 -0.93 -30.31 20.26
N ASP A 158 -0.79 -29.05 19.86
CA ASP A 158 -0.02 -28.58 18.68
C ASP A 158 0.63 -27.23 19.05
N ASP A 159 1.95 -27.10 18.88
CA ASP A 159 2.73 -25.93 19.29
C ASP A 159 2.65 -24.76 18.27
N ASP A 160 1.73 -23.81 18.46
CA ASP A 160 1.74 -22.49 17.78
C ASP A 160 1.73 -21.34 18.83
N ASP A 161 2.79 -20.52 18.84
CA ASP A 161 2.95 -19.32 19.70
C ASP A 161 2.04 -18.14 19.25
N ASP A 162 0.72 -18.30 19.32
CA ASP A 162 -0.26 -17.21 19.10
C ASP A 162 -0.46 -16.36 20.38
N ASP A 163 0.60 -15.64 20.78
CA ASP A 163 0.60 -14.68 21.90
C ASP A 163 -0.17 -13.38 21.48
N GLU A 164 -1.51 -13.42 21.45
CA GLU A 164 -2.37 -12.31 20.99
C GLU A 164 -2.37 -11.10 21.97
N VAL A 165 -1.31 -10.30 21.94
CA VAL A 165 -1.17 -9.08 22.75
C VAL A 165 -1.90 -7.89 22.10
N THR A 166 -2.93 -7.38 22.77
CA THR A 166 -3.84 -6.33 22.27
C THR A 166 -3.35 -4.88 22.42
N ASP A 167 -2.38 -4.60 23.30
CA ASP A 167 -2.04 -3.28 23.88
C ASP A 167 -1.18 -2.30 23.00
N ARG A 168 -0.75 -2.64 21.78
CA ARG A 168 0.28 -1.83 21.06
C ARG A 168 -0.18 -1.07 19.82
N ARG A 169 -1.49 -0.85 19.65
CA ARG A 169 -2.09 -0.52 18.34
C ARG A 169 -2.11 0.96 17.91
N MET A 170 -2.05 1.96 18.82
CA MET A 170 -2.26 3.39 18.45
C MET A 170 -1.30 3.89 17.34
N GLY A 171 0.00 3.64 17.45
CA GLY A 171 0.98 4.12 16.48
C GLY A 171 0.85 3.50 15.09
N GLY A 172 0.43 2.23 15.00
CA GLY A 172 0.24 1.51 13.73
C GLY A 172 -1.02 1.93 13.00
N ARG A 173 -2.08 2.33 13.73
CA ARG A 173 -3.33 2.85 13.14
C ARG A 173 -3.11 4.15 12.36
N ILE A 174 -2.33 5.09 12.92
CA ILE A 174 -2.02 6.37 12.24
C ILE A 174 -1.24 6.13 10.94
N ILE A 175 -0.19 5.29 10.94
CA ILE A 175 0.54 4.92 9.71
C ILE A 175 -0.41 4.24 8.71
N GLN A 176 -1.28 3.33 9.16
CA GLN A 176 -2.24 2.67 8.28
C GLN A 176 -3.20 3.66 7.61
N CYS A 177 -3.73 4.62 8.38
CA CYS A 177 -4.61 5.65 7.86
C CYS A 177 -3.89 6.52 6.84
N LEU A 178 -2.71 7.04 7.17
CA LEU A 178 -1.91 7.85 6.25
C LEU A 178 -1.60 7.10 4.94
N ARG A 179 -1.18 5.82 4.99
CA ARG A 179 -0.97 4.97 3.80
C ARG A 179 -2.24 4.78 2.96
N SER A 180 -3.41 4.72 3.60
CA SER A 180 -4.70 4.66 2.92
C SER A 180 -5.01 5.98 2.20
N LYS A 181 -4.87 7.13 2.88
CA LYS A 181 -5.12 8.48 2.33
C LYS A 181 -4.13 8.87 1.22
N TYR A 182 -2.89 8.40 1.31
CA TYR A 182 -1.87 8.53 0.28
C TYR A 182 -2.20 7.75 -1.00
N SER A 183 -2.91 6.62 -0.85
CA SER A 183 -3.34 5.75 -1.94
C SER A 183 -4.70 6.17 -2.55
N ASP A 184 -5.29 7.26 -2.06
CA ASP A 184 -6.61 7.75 -2.45
C ASP A 184 -6.48 8.95 -3.42
N THR A 185 -6.93 8.78 -4.65
CA THR A 185 -6.84 9.80 -5.71
C THR A 185 -7.78 10.99 -5.52
N SER A 186 -8.74 10.90 -4.58
CA SER A 186 -9.61 12.03 -4.20
C SER A 186 -8.97 12.94 -3.13
N ILE A 187 -7.84 12.52 -2.55
CA ILE A 187 -7.17 13.19 -1.43
C ILE A 187 -5.81 13.73 -1.88
N THR A 188 -5.34 14.79 -1.22
CA THR A 188 -4.00 15.32 -1.40
C THR A 188 -3.44 15.65 -0.03
N LEU A 189 -2.47 14.85 0.39
CA LEU A 189 -1.64 15.09 1.57
C LEU A 189 -0.61 16.19 1.28
N GLU A 190 -0.08 16.78 2.34
CA GLU A 190 0.91 17.85 2.27
C GLU A 190 2.28 17.31 1.81
N SER A 191 3.06 18.11 1.06
CA SER A 191 4.31 17.65 0.46
C SER A 191 5.36 17.17 1.47
N GLN A 192 5.36 17.74 2.67
CA GLN A 192 6.21 17.32 3.79
C GLN A 192 5.75 15.96 4.32
N CYS A 193 4.45 15.77 4.58
CA CYS A 193 3.87 14.49 4.96
C CYS A 193 4.13 13.39 3.92
N VAL A 194 3.94 13.70 2.63
CA VAL A 194 4.22 12.79 1.51
C VAL A 194 5.68 12.32 1.52
N SER A 195 6.63 13.20 1.82
CA SER A 195 8.05 12.86 1.86
C SER A 195 8.38 11.86 2.99
N GLU A 196 7.90 12.12 4.21
CA GLU A 196 8.10 11.20 5.35
C GLU A 196 7.37 9.86 5.14
N LEU A 197 6.15 9.91 4.60
CA LEU A 197 5.33 8.73 4.38
C LEU A 197 5.90 7.83 3.28
N ILE A 198 6.51 8.40 2.24
CA ILE A 198 7.27 7.64 1.24
C ILE A 198 8.44 6.90 1.90
N ASP A 199 9.19 7.52 2.81
CA ASP A 199 10.30 6.87 3.51
C ASP A 199 9.84 5.70 4.40
N VAL A 200 8.73 5.87 5.12
CA VAL A 200 8.09 4.81 5.92
C VAL A 200 7.57 3.67 5.03
N ILE A 201 6.88 3.99 3.92
CA ILE A 201 6.41 2.98 2.97
C ILE A 201 7.60 2.24 2.37
N GLN A 202 8.60 2.92 1.80
CA GLN A 202 9.81 2.32 1.23
C GLN A 202 10.58 1.48 2.25
N THR A 203 10.61 1.87 3.52
CA THR A 203 11.21 1.04 4.58
C THR A 203 10.42 -0.26 4.77
N SER A 204 9.09 -0.22 4.76
CA SER A 204 8.27 -1.45 4.79
C SER A 204 8.42 -2.33 3.54
N LYS A 205 8.93 -1.78 2.43
CA LYS A 205 9.23 -2.50 1.17
C LYS A 205 10.58 -3.23 1.15
N LEU A 206 11.40 -3.18 2.20
CA LEU A 206 12.75 -3.78 2.17
C LEU A 206 12.74 -5.32 2.25
N ASP A 207 11.84 -5.89 3.04
CA ASP A 207 11.46 -7.31 3.10
C ASP A 207 10.02 -7.36 3.63
N VAL A 208 9.23 -8.28 3.10
CA VAL A 208 7.79 -8.37 3.33
C VAL A 208 7.40 -8.39 4.82
N LYS A 209 8.25 -8.90 5.73
CA LYS A 209 7.93 -8.93 7.18
C LYS A 209 7.97 -7.56 7.85
N LEU A 210 8.50 -6.53 7.18
CA LEU A 210 8.43 -5.14 7.66
C LEU A 210 7.06 -4.49 7.40
N ASP A 211 6.30 -5.00 6.44
CA ASP A 211 4.86 -4.73 6.32
C ASP A 211 4.10 -5.85 7.06
N VAL A 212 4.02 -5.69 8.38
CA VAL A 212 3.56 -6.74 9.31
C VAL A 212 2.20 -7.33 8.90
N LYS A 213 1.27 -6.49 8.42
CA LYS A 213 -0.05 -6.94 7.95
C LYS A 213 0.02 -7.75 6.67
N LEU A 214 0.80 -7.31 5.68
CA LEU A 214 1.00 -8.07 4.45
C LEU A 214 1.64 -9.44 4.75
N TYR A 215 2.63 -9.48 5.63
CA TYR A 215 3.26 -10.74 6.05
C TYR A 215 2.30 -11.66 6.83
N GLN A 216 1.51 -11.12 7.76
CA GLN A 216 0.53 -11.90 8.52
C GLN A 216 -0.52 -12.50 7.60
N SER A 217 -1.22 -11.70 6.78
CA SER A 217 -2.27 -12.19 5.88
C SER A 217 -1.73 -13.16 4.82
N CYS A 218 -0.53 -12.93 4.29
CA CYS A 218 0.04 -13.77 3.23
C CYS A 218 1.05 -14.84 3.72
N ARG A 219 1.18 -15.09 5.04
CA ARG A 219 2.18 -15.99 5.68
C ARG A 219 2.26 -17.37 5.01
N LYS A 220 1.10 -17.92 4.60
CA LYS A 220 0.92 -19.17 3.85
C LYS A 220 1.74 -19.18 2.55
N PHE A 221 1.36 -18.35 1.58
CA PHE A 221 1.98 -18.25 0.25
C PHE A 221 3.45 -17.83 0.31
N LEU A 222 3.80 -16.96 1.27
CA LEU A 222 5.16 -16.49 1.47
C LEU A 222 6.13 -17.60 1.88
N LYS A 223 5.66 -18.59 2.66
CA LYS A 223 6.45 -19.78 3.02
C LYS A 223 6.45 -20.85 1.91
N SER A 224 5.32 -21.09 1.25
CA SER A 224 5.16 -22.23 0.34
C SER A 224 5.54 -21.96 -1.12
N GLU A 225 5.41 -20.72 -1.61
CA GLU A 225 5.55 -20.40 -3.04
C GLU A 225 6.60 -19.32 -3.32
N CYS A 226 6.72 -18.31 -2.46
CA CYS A 226 7.59 -17.15 -2.70
C CYS A 226 9.00 -17.30 -2.14
N THR A 227 9.67 -18.42 -2.41
CA THR A 227 10.98 -18.78 -1.84
C THR A 227 12.18 -18.39 -2.71
N GLY A 228 12.00 -18.31 -4.04
CA GLY A 228 13.10 -18.13 -5.01
C GLY A 228 13.16 -16.79 -5.74
N MET A 229 12.36 -15.79 -5.34
CA MET A 229 12.30 -14.47 -5.99
C MET A 229 11.88 -13.37 -5.00
N ASP A 230 11.82 -12.11 -5.45
CA ASP A 230 11.26 -11.00 -4.67
C ASP A 230 9.84 -11.35 -4.18
N GLN A 231 9.64 -11.32 -2.87
CA GLN A 231 8.44 -11.85 -2.23
C GLN A 231 7.20 -10.98 -2.48
N GLU A 232 7.36 -9.66 -2.59
CA GLU A 232 6.23 -8.77 -2.93
C GLU A 232 5.83 -8.97 -4.40
N ASP A 233 6.80 -9.09 -5.31
CA ASP A 233 6.48 -9.30 -6.73
C ASP A 233 5.94 -10.71 -7.00
N CYS A 234 6.31 -11.71 -6.19
CA CYS A 234 5.69 -13.03 -6.17
C CYS A 234 4.22 -12.96 -5.75
N LEU A 235 3.89 -12.28 -4.64
CA LEU A 235 2.50 -12.12 -4.20
C LEU A 235 1.64 -11.40 -5.26
N LYS A 236 2.16 -10.35 -5.91
CA LYS A 236 1.48 -9.67 -7.03
C LYS A 236 1.20 -10.64 -8.21
N LEU A 237 2.15 -11.51 -8.55
CA LEU A 237 1.97 -12.54 -9.60
C LEU A 237 0.95 -13.64 -9.20
N LEU A 238 0.93 -14.07 -7.94
CA LEU A 238 -0.05 -15.05 -7.45
C LEU A 238 -1.47 -14.45 -7.44
N TYR A 239 -1.60 -13.17 -7.07
CA TYR A 239 -2.85 -12.42 -7.17
C TYR A 239 -3.34 -12.31 -8.62
N GLN A 240 -2.50 -11.87 -9.57
CA GLN A 240 -2.86 -11.77 -11.00
C GLN A 240 -3.31 -13.10 -11.60
N LYS A 241 -2.73 -14.22 -11.14
CA LYS A 241 -3.11 -15.58 -11.57
C LYS A 241 -4.33 -16.16 -10.84
N ASN A 242 -4.98 -15.37 -9.97
CA ASN A 242 -6.08 -15.80 -9.10
C ASN A 242 -5.76 -17.08 -8.28
N ARG A 243 -4.52 -17.20 -7.80
CA ARG A 243 -4.01 -18.35 -7.02
C ARG A 243 -4.01 -18.15 -5.50
N ILE A 244 -4.50 -17.00 -5.05
CA ILE A 244 -4.66 -16.67 -3.63
C ILE A 244 -6.13 -16.89 -3.28
N ASP A 245 -6.39 -17.76 -2.30
CA ASP A 245 -7.74 -18.04 -1.80
C ASP A 245 -8.18 -17.03 -0.72
N ASP A 246 -7.30 -16.70 0.23
CA ASP A 246 -7.56 -15.77 1.34
C ASP A 246 -7.81 -14.31 0.89
N ASP A 247 -8.93 -13.73 1.34
CA ASP A 247 -9.34 -12.37 0.98
C ASP A 247 -8.54 -11.28 1.72
N ASN A 248 -8.02 -11.55 2.92
CA ASN A 248 -7.20 -10.58 3.65
C ASN A 248 -5.88 -10.32 2.89
N CYS A 249 -5.24 -11.38 2.41
CA CYS A 249 -4.04 -11.33 1.57
C CYS A 249 -4.33 -10.64 0.24
N LYS A 250 -5.47 -10.91 -0.41
CA LYS A 250 -5.93 -10.15 -1.59
C LYS A 250 -6.08 -8.66 -1.27
N GLU A 251 -6.61 -8.29 -0.10
CA GLU A 251 -6.74 -6.89 0.29
C GLU A 251 -5.37 -6.23 0.52
N GLN A 252 -4.46 -6.88 1.26
CA GLN A 252 -3.11 -6.35 1.47
C GLN A 252 -2.33 -6.22 0.14
N ILE A 253 -2.54 -7.14 -0.81
CA ILE A 253 -1.96 -7.04 -2.15
C ILE A 253 -2.59 -5.90 -2.97
N LYS A 254 -3.92 -5.68 -2.88
CA LYS A 254 -4.59 -4.51 -3.46
C LYS A 254 -4.09 -3.20 -2.85
N ARG A 255 -3.84 -3.14 -1.54
CA ARG A 255 -3.24 -1.97 -0.87
C ARG A 255 -1.87 -1.66 -1.46
N ILE A 256 -0.93 -2.60 -1.45
CA ILE A 256 0.43 -2.33 -1.97
C ILE A 256 0.46 -2.04 -3.47
N ALA A 257 -0.50 -2.57 -4.25
CA ALA A 257 -0.65 -2.22 -5.65
C ALA A 257 -1.08 -0.75 -5.82
N ARG A 258 -2.02 -0.25 -4.99
CA ARG A 258 -2.43 1.17 -4.97
C ARG A 258 -1.35 2.09 -4.43
N GLU A 259 -0.62 1.69 -3.38
CA GLU A 259 0.54 2.45 -2.87
C GLU A 259 1.60 2.66 -3.98
N GLY A 260 1.87 1.63 -4.79
CA GLY A 260 2.75 1.71 -5.97
C GLY A 260 2.14 2.38 -7.21
N GLN A 261 0.83 2.67 -7.21
CA GLN A 261 0.15 3.49 -8.21
C GLN A 261 0.20 4.98 -7.82
N ALA A 262 0.15 5.26 -6.51
CA ALA A 262 0.28 6.59 -5.94
C ALA A 262 1.72 7.14 -6.04
N ASP A 263 2.74 6.29 -6.05
CA ASP A 263 4.09 6.68 -6.44
C ASP A 263 4.89 5.51 -7.03
N ILE A 264 5.59 5.76 -8.13
CA ILE A 264 6.50 4.80 -8.76
C ILE A 264 7.64 4.40 -7.83
N HIS A 265 8.16 5.33 -7.02
CA HIS A 265 9.26 5.09 -6.09
C HIS A 265 8.90 4.14 -4.94
N VAL A 266 7.61 3.87 -4.69
CA VAL A 266 7.16 2.88 -3.72
C VAL A 266 7.22 1.46 -4.28
N ASP A 267 7.03 1.28 -5.58
CA ASP A 267 7.12 -0.03 -6.23
C ASP A 267 8.56 -0.32 -6.68
N ARG A 268 9.34 -0.98 -5.82
CA ARG A 268 10.76 -1.34 -6.05
C ARG A 268 11.07 -1.77 -7.49
N ALA A 269 10.28 -2.71 -8.04
CA ALA A 269 10.57 -3.32 -9.33
C ALA A 269 10.22 -2.37 -10.49
N LEU A 270 9.15 -1.58 -10.38
CA LEU A 270 8.80 -0.55 -11.36
C LEU A 270 9.78 0.64 -11.30
N ALA A 271 10.15 1.09 -10.09
CA ALA A 271 11.16 2.12 -9.86
C ALA A 271 12.51 1.75 -10.49
N PHE A 272 12.97 0.52 -10.29
CA PHE A 272 14.20 0.01 -10.92
C PHE A 272 14.08 -0.07 -12.44
N ALA A 273 12.98 -0.62 -12.96
CA ALA A 273 12.75 -0.76 -14.40
C ALA A 273 12.67 0.57 -15.15
N CYS A 274 12.20 1.63 -14.49
CA CYS A 274 11.99 2.96 -15.09
C CYS A 274 12.95 4.04 -14.59
N GLN A 275 13.98 3.71 -13.80
CA GLN A 275 14.84 4.72 -13.13
C GLN A 275 15.43 5.74 -14.11
N ALA A 276 15.97 5.28 -15.25
CA ALA A 276 16.53 6.14 -16.27
C ALA A 276 15.48 6.99 -17.00
N ASP A 277 14.26 6.47 -17.17
CA ASP A 277 13.16 7.17 -17.85
C ASP A 277 12.53 8.24 -16.96
N VAL A 278 12.42 8.00 -15.64
CA VAL A 278 12.01 9.02 -14.66
C VAL A 278 12.99 10.19 -14.69
N LEU A 279 14.30 9.91 -14.57
CA LEU A 279 15.35 10.94 -14.59
C LEU A 279 15.42 11.70 -15.92
N LYS A 280 15.06 11.06 -17.05
CA LYS A 280 15.12 11.68 -18.38
C LYS A 280 13.88 12.49 -18.75
N TYR A 281 12.69 12.07 -18.32
CA TYR A 281 11.41 12.63 -18.80
C TYR A 281 10.53 13.24 -17.72
N CYS A 282 10.69 12.82 -16.45
CA CYS A 282 9.77 13.13 -15.36
C CYS A 282 10.47 13.67 -14.10
N ASN A 283 11.75 14.05 -14.18
CA ASN A 283 12.56 14.52 -13.05
C ASN A 283 11.93 15.69 -12.30
N ASP A 284 11.38 16.65 -13.05
CA ASP A 284 10.82 17.90 -12.51
C ASP A 284 9.35 17.75 -12.08
N ILE A 285 8.79 16.53 -12.22
CA ILE A 285 7.42 16.20 -11.81
C ILE A 285 7.44 15.79 -10.33
N PRO A 286 6.69 16.49 -9.45
CA PRO A 286 6.65 16.15 -8.03
C PRO A 286 6.21 14.72 -7.76
N ILE A 287 6.77 14.14 -6.69
CA ILE A 287 6.40 12.82 -6.16
C ILE A 287 4.96 12.78 -5.62
N GLY A 288 4.45 11.57 -5.41
CA GLY A 288 3.09 11.28 -4.94
C GLY A 288 1.96 11.55 -5.96
N SER A 289 0.76 11.09 -5.60
CA SER A 289 -0.49 11.26 -6.39
C SER A 289 -0.42 10.72 -7.84
N GLY A 290 0.44 9.75 -8.11
CA GLY A 290 0.63 9.11 -9.42
C GLY A 290 1.22 10.01 -10.51
N LYS A 291 1.75 11.20 -10.17
CA LYS A 291 2.14 12.24 -11.14
C LYS A 291 3.26 11.77 -12.09
N GLN A 292 4.35 11.23 -11.54
CA GLN A 292 5.46 10.69 -12.34
C GLN A 292 5.05 9.46 -13.15
N LEU A 293 4.22 8.58 -12.59
CA LEU A 293 3.65 7.43 -13.30
C LEU A 293 2.82 7.89 -14.51
N LYS A 294 1.94 8.88 -14.34
CA LYS A 294 1.15 9.49 -15.41
C LYS A 294 2.03 10.17 -16.47
N CYS A 295 3.14 10.80 -16.06
CA CYS A 295 4.15 11.32 -16.96
C CYS A 295 4.76 10.21 -17.83
N LEU A 296 5.27 9.12 -17.24
CA LEU A 296 5.82 7.97 -17.98
C LEU A 296 4.80 7.33 -18.94
N LEU A 297 3.55 7.13 -18.49
CA LEU A 297 2.49 6.59 -19.33
C LEU A 297 2.17 7.51 -20.52
N SER A 298 2.36 8.82 -20.40
CA SER A 298 2.21 9.77 -21.51
C SER A 298 3.36 9.72 -22.53
N MET A 299 4.55 9.25 -22.13
CA MET A 299 5.71 9.07 -23.02
C MET A 299 5.55 7.85 -23.94
N GLY A 300 4.78 6.84 -23.51
CA GLY A 300 4.56 5.59 -24.24
C GLY A 300 5.86 4.96 -24.72
N LYS A 301 5.93 4.63 -26.02
CA LYS A 301 7.10 3.99 -26.66
C LYS A 301 8.42 4.78 -26.61
N SER A 302 8.45 5.97 -26.02
CA SER A 302 9.68 6.75 -25.80
C SER A 302 10.48 6.31 -24.58
N VAL A 303 9.91 5.52 -23.67
CA VAL A 303 10.62 4.95 -22.50
C VAL A 303 11.43 3.70 -22.89
N THR A 304 12.35 3.25 -22.03
CA THR A 304 13.09 2.00 -22.25
C THR A 304 12.15 0.79 -22.38
N SER A 305 12.57 -0.24 -23.12
CA SER A 305 11.80 -1.49 -23.24
C SER A 305 11.57 -2.18 -21.89
N GLN A 306 12.52 -2.06 -20.96
CA GLN A 306 12.39 -2.56 -19.59
C GLN A 306 11.29 -1.80 -18.81
N CYS A 307 11.28 -0.46 -18.86
CA CYS A 307 10.24 0.36 -18.25
C CYS A 307 8.86 0.07 -18.88
N GLN A 308 8.78 0.04 -20.21
CA GLN A 308 7.53 -0.21 -20.94
C GLN A 308 6.89 -1.56 -20.59
N ALA A 309 7.70 -2.63 -20.49
CA ALA A 309 7.21 -3.96 -20.11
C ALA A 309 6.74 -4.00 -18.64
N MET A 310 7.46 -3.32 -17.74
CA MET A 310 7.10 -3.29 -16.32
C MET A 310 5.88 -2.40 -16.04
N LEU A 311 5.72 -1.29 -16.77
CA LEU A 311 4.51 -0.46 -16.77
C LEU A 311 3.29 -1.30 -17.18
N GLN A 312 3.37 -2.03 -18.30
CA GLN A 312 2.27 -2.88 -18.75
C GLN A 312 1.89 -3.93 -17.69
N LYS A 313 2.87 -4.68 -17.15
CA LYS A 313 2.67 -5.66 -16.07
C LYS A 313 1.95 -5.07 -14.84
N ARG A 314 2.15 -3.77 -14.57
CA ARG A 314 1.51 -3.05 -13.46
C ARG A 314 0.12 -2.49 -13.82
N GLN A 315 -0.11 -2.06 -15.05
CA GLN A 315 -1.45 -1.71 -15.53
C GLN A 315 -2.40 -2.91 -15.42
N GLU A 316 -1.98 -4.08 -15.90
CA GLU A 316 -2.72 -5.35 -15.76
C GLU A 316 -3.03 -5.70 -14.28
N LEU A 317 -2.11 -5.38 -13.36
CA LEU A 317 -2.33 -5.55 -11.91
C LEU A 317 -3.40 -4.59 -11.38
N TRP A 318 -3.35 -3.30 -11.72
CA TRP A 318 -4.31 -2.30 -11.24
C TRP A 318 -5.73 -2.51 -11.80
N GLU A 319 -5.83 -2.96 -13.05
CA GLU A 319 -7.09 -3.37 -13.68
C GLU A 319 -7.68 -4.59 -12.94
N SER A 320 -6.90 -5.65 -12.70
CA SER A 320 -7.34 -6.82 -11.91
C SER A 320 -7.59 -6.54 -10.41
N GLY A 321 -7.13 -5.40 -9.90
CA GLY A 321 -7.40 -4.91 -8.54
C GLY A 321 -8.70 -4.10 -8.41
N SER A 322 -9.30 -3.70 -9.54
CA SER A 322 -10.44 -2.81 -9.62
C SER A 322 -11.73 -3.59 -9.87
N ASN A 323 -12.74 -3.42 -9.01
CA ASN A 323 -14.07 -4.01 -9.25
C ASN A 323 -14.79 -3.14 -10.29
N VAL A 324 -14.76 -3.53 -11.57
CA VAL A 324 -14.96 -2.61 -12.69
C VAL A 324 -16.43 -2.21 -12.88
N ASN A 325 -16.78 -1.04 -12.34
CA ASN A 325 -17.77 -0.12 -12.92
C ASN A 325 -17.08 1.15 -13.49
N SER A 326 -15.86 0.99 -14.04
CA SER A 326 -15.10 2.08 -14.68
C SER A 326 -14.68 1.68 -16.10
N VAL A 327 -15.60 1.81 -17.05
CA VAL A 327 -15.39 1.51 -18.49
C VAL A 327 -14.74 2.69 -19.25
N VAL A 328 -14.14 3.64 -18.51
CA VAL A 328 -13.98 5.04 -18.93
C VAL A 328 -12.61 5.37 -19.53
N ASP A 329 -11.53 4.65 -19.17
CA ASP A 329 -10.17 4.99 -19.65
C ASP A 329 -9.75 4.21 -20.91
N LEU A 330 -10.20 2.95 -21.05
CA LEU A 330 -10.04 2.16 -22.28
C LEU A 330 -10.78 2.78 -23.47
N THR A 331 -11.93 3.42 -23.23
CA THR A 331 -12.70 4.11 -24.27
C THR A 331 -11.99 5.36 -24.79
N GLU A 332 -11.29 6.11 -23.94
CA GLU A 332 -10.61 7.34 -24.33
C GLU A 332 -9.34 7.09 -25.17
N GLN A 333 -8.58 6.03 -24.87
CA GLN A 333 -7.43 5.64 -25.68
C GLN A 333 -7.84 5.12 -27.07
N ILE A 334 -8.93 4.33 -27.15
CA ILE A 334 -9.52 3.91 -28.44
C ILE A 334 -10.08 5.13 -29.21
N ARG A 335 -10.69 6.09 -28.52
CA ARG A 335 -11.17 7.35 -29.12
C ARG A 335 -10.03 8.14 -29.77
N LYS A 336 -8.86 8.19 -29.14
CA LYS A 336 -7.67 8.91 -29.64
C LYS A 336 -7.08 8.32 -30.93
N SER A 337 -7.38 7.06 -31.27
CA SER A 337 -6.99 6.43 -32.54
C SER A 337 -8.07 6.47 -33.62
N LYS A 338 -9.29 6.95 -33.33
CA LYS A 338 -10.40 6.92 -34.29
C LYS A 338 -10.34 8.11 -35.25
N SER A 339 -9.51 7.97 -36.28
CA SER A 339 -9.34 8.94 -37.37
C SER A 339 -10.68 9.51 -37.84
N SER A 340 -10.82 10.84 -37.76
CA SER A 340 -12.04 11.57 -38.17
C SER A 340 -12.44 11.26 -39.62
N LEU A 341 -11.46 10.95 -40.48
CA LEU A 341 -11.64 10.52 -41.86
C LEU A 341 -12.63 9.35 -41.99
N TYR A 342 -12.62 8.39 -41.06
CA TYR A 342 -13.53 7.23 -41.10
C TYR A 342 -15.00 7.66 -40.95
N GLN A 343 -15.29 8.62 -40.08
CA GLN A 343 -16.66 9.11 -39.90
C GLN A 343 -17.16 9.84 -41.15
N PHE A 344 -16.31 10.66 -41.77
CA PHE A 344 -16.63 11.31 -43.05
C PHE A 344 -16.85 10.29 -44.19
N ILE A 345 -16.02 9.26 -44.30
CA ILE A 345 -16.18 8.21 -45.33
C ILE A 345 -17.51 7.46 -45.15
N VAL A 346 -17.88 7.05 -43.93
CA VAL A 346 -19.14 6.35 -43.68
C VAL A 346 -20.35 7.23 -43.99
N ILE A 347 -20.32 8.51 -43.60
CA ILE A 347 -21.40 9.47 -43.93
C ILE A 347 -21.51 9.67 -45.45
N LEU A 348 -20.38 9.82 -46.15
CA LEU A 348 -20.35 9.97 -47.61
C LEU A 348 -20.97 8.76 -48.31
N LEU A 349 -20.62 7.53 -47.89
CA LEU A 349 -21.18 6.30 -48.44
C LEU A 349 -22.71 6.20 -48.25
N ILE A 350 -23.22 6.59 -47.08
CA ILE A 350 -24.67 6.61 -46.79
C ILE A 350 -25.39 7.65 -47.66
N LEU A 351 -24.82 8.84 -47.84
CA LEU A 351 -25.39 9.86 -48.74
C LEU A 351 -25.37 9.40 -50.20
N CYS A 352 -24.32 8.71 -50.63
CA CYS A 352 -24.24 8.12 -51.98
C CYS A 352 -25.29 7.02 -52.21
N THR A 353 -25.53 6.11 -51.26
CA THR A 353 -26.56 5.06 -51.43
C THR A 353 -27.97 5.65 -51.46
N VAL A 354 -28.29 6.63 -50.61
CA VAL A 354 -29.58 7.35 -50.64
C VAL A 354 -29.78 8.08 -51.97
N PHE A 355 -28.76 8.77 -52.49
CA PHE A 355 -28.85 9.49 -53.76
C PHE A 355 -29.00 8.54 -54.96
N MET A 356 -28.28 7.42 -54.98
CA MET A 356 -28.40 6.40 -56.02
C MET A 356 -29.76 5.70 -55.97
N ALA A 357 -30.28 5.38 -54.78
CA ALA A 357 -31.64 4.86 -54.60
C ALA A 357 -32.69 5.84 -55.14
N GLY A 358 -32.62 7.12 -54.74
CA GLY A 358 -33.54 8.16 -55.25
C GLY A 358 -33.51 8.31 -56.77
N ARG A 359 -32.33 8.18 -57.40
CA ARG A 359 -32.16 8.17 -58.87
C ARG A 359 -32.75 6.94 -59.57
N ILE A 360 -32.91 5.82 -58.87
CA ILE A 360 -33.51 4.59 -59.39
C ILE A 360 -35.03 4.62 -59.18
N TYR A 361 -35.50 4.79 -57.95
CA TYR A 361 -36.94 4.77 -57.63
C TYR A 361 -37.69 5.93 -58.30
N GLY A 362 -37.11 7.14 -58.33
CA GLY A 362 -37.69 8.31 -59.00
C GLY A 362 -37.76 8.23 -60.53
N ARG A 363 -37.34 7.11 -61.15
CA ARG A 363 -37.40 6.89 -62.61
C ARG A 363 -38.49 5.92 -63.05
N ASN A 364 -39.07 5.13 -62.15
CA ASN A 364 -40.10 4.13 -62.49
C ASN A 364 -41.52 4.70 -62.63
N GLU A 365 -41.76 5.94 -62.19
CA GLU A 365 -43.12 6.54 -62.12
C GLU A 365 -43.49 7.40 -63.35
N ARG A 366 -42.90 7.10 -64.52
CA ARG A 366 -43.15 7.83 -65.79
C ARG A 366 -43.38 6.95 -67.02
N TYR A 367 -43.85 5.70 -66.84
CA TYR A 367 -44.21 4.86 -67.99
C TYR A 367 -45.48 4.01 -67.75
N ASN A 368 -46.64 4.68 -67.78
CA ASN A 368 -47.92 4.06 -68.14
C ASN A 368 -48.89 5.14 -68.65
N PRO A 369 -49.14 5.24 -69.97
CA PRO A 369 -50.15 6.15 -70.53
C PRO A 369 -51.57 5.57 -70.40
N ILE A 370 -52.57 6.45 -70.36
CA ILE A 370 -53.99 6.08 -70.29
C ILE A 370 -54.51 5.78 -71.70
N MET A 371 -55.32 4.71 -71.84
CA MET A 371 -56.30 4.57 -72.93
C MET A 371 -57.62 4.03 -72.38
N ASN A 372 -58.71 4.75 -72.66
CA ASN A 372 -60.07 4.21 -72.67
C ASN A 372 -60.38 3.67 -74.08
N TYR A 373 -61.31 2.71 -74.20
CA TYR A 373 -62.38 2.80 -75.20
C TYR A 373 -63.55 1.87 -74.86
N ASP A 374 -64.77 2.36 -75.02
CA ASP A 374 -66.04 1.63 -74.85
C ASP A 374 -66.37 0.73 -76.07
N ASN A 375 -67.35 -0.17 -75.91
CA ASN A 375 -68.40 -0.55 -76.90
C ASN A 375 -69.22 -1.79 -76.43
N PRO A 376 -70.39 -2.13 -77.03
CA PRO A 376 -71.15 -1.42 -78.07
C PRO A 376 -72.64 -1.15 -77.75
N ILE A 377 -73.31 -0.50 -78.69
CA ILE A 377 -74.74 -0.14 -78.73
C ILE A 377 -75.58 -1.27 -79.40
N THR A 378 -76.87 -1.40 -79.03
CA THR A 378 -77.91 -1.98 -79.90
C THR A 378 -79.21 -1.14 -79.90
N ILE A 379 -79.90 -1.12 -81.06
CA ILE A 379 -81.04 -0.30 -81.47
C ILE A 379 -81.93 -1.24 -82.36
N ASP A 380 -83.27 -1.18 -82.47
CA ASP A 380 -84.28 -0.15 -82.11
C ASP A 380 -85.43 -0.80 -81.26
N HIS A 381 -86.75 -0.52 -81.26
CA HIS A 381 -87.65 0.29 -82.12
C HIS A 381 -88.99 0.65 -81.41
N LYS A 382 -89.56 1.80 -81.82
CA LYS A 382 -91.00 2.15 -81.88
C LYS A 382 -91.76 2.67 -80.65
#